data_AF-A0A967VYM4-F1
#
_entry.id   AF-A0A967VYM4-F1
#
_cell.length_a   1.000
_cell.length_b   1.000
_cell.length_c   1.000
_cell.angle_alpha   90.00
_cell.angle_beta   90.00
_cell.angle_gamma   90.00
#
_symmetry.space_group_name_H-M   'P 1'
#
loop_
_entity.id
_entity.type
_entity.pdbx_description
1 polymer ?
#
loop_
_entity_poly.entity_id
_entity_poly.type
_entity_poly.pdbx_seq_one_letter_code
_entity_poly.pdbx_strand_id
1 'polypeptide(L)'
;SVSSLYKLLRISDDITFMPNMGVLAGLGNYQPPASSGNLRQGFDGFVAGPQLGLDTKFSLGTSFSITIKPQYQLRYNFKYEQSGGTLTFNMIFNL
;
A
#
# COMPACT_ATOMS: atom_id res chain seq x y z
N SER A 1 -12.86 -8.90 23.93
CA SER A 1 -11.84 -9.46 23.04
C SER A 1 -11.86 -8.70 21.72
N VAL A 2 -10.92 -7.78 21.50
CA VAL A 2 -10.83 -7.06 20.21
C VAL A 2 -10.09 -7.98 19.24
N SER A 3 -10.82 -8.67 18.36
CA SER A 3 -10.19 -9.49 17.32
C SER A 3 -9.49 -8.55 16.33
N SER A 4 -8.17 -8.55 16.33
CA SER A 4 -7.38 -7.86 15.31
C SER A 4 -7.78 -8.39 13.93
N LEU A 5 -8.27 -7.49 13.06
CA LEU A 5 -8.56 -7.74 11.64
C LEU A 5 -7.29 -8.09 10.82
N TYR A 6 -6.12 -8.06 11.44
CA TYR A 6 -4.82 -8.36 10.85
C TYR A 6 -4.32 -9.69 11.39
N LYS A 7 -4.93 -10.78 10.92
CA LYS A 7 -4.42 -12.12 11.25
C LYS A 7 -3.37 -12.51 10.23
N LEU A 8 -2.15 -12.72 10.73
CA LEU A 8 -1.06 -13.31 9.97
C LEU A 8 -1.47 -14.72 9.53
N LEU A 9 -1.37 -14.99 8.23
CA LEU A 9 -1.66 -16.28 7.62
C LEU A 9 -0.33 -16.94 7.24
N ARG A 10 0.12 -17.86 8.10
CA ARG A 10 1.31 -18.67 7.83
C ARG A 10 0.90 -19.86 6.95
N ILE A 11 1.46 -19.92 5.74
CA ILE A 11 1.17 -21.00 4.78
C ILE A 11 2.16 -22.14 4.94
N SER A 12 3.42 -21.80 5.21
CA SER A 12 4.49 -22.75 5.50
C SER A 12 5.46 -22.13 6.51
N ASP A 13 6.49 -22.89 6.90
CA ASP A 13 7.52 -22.34 7.78
C ASP A 13 8.25 -21.13 7.17
N ASP A 14 8.33 -21.11 5.85
CA ASP A 14 9.05 -20.12 5.06
C ASP A 14 8.15 -19.01 4.49
N ILE A 15 6.85 -19.25 4.34
CA ILE A 15 5.93 -18.33 3.66
C ILE A 15 4.86 -17.80 4.60
N THR A 16 4.78 -16.48 4.70
CA THR A 16 3.81 -15.79 5.53
C THR A 16 3.11 -14.68 4.77
N PHE A 17 1.77 -14.68 4.82
CA PHE A 17 0.93 -13.61 4.31
C PHE A 17 0.39 -12.74 5.44
N MET A 18 0.37 -11.44 5.22
CA MET A 18 -0.16 -10.46 6.15
C MET A 18 -1.04 -9.47 5.38
N PRO A 19 -2.37 -9.68 5.35
CA PRO A 19 -3.27 -8.71 4.73
C PRO A 19 -3.15 -7.39 5.47
N ASN A 20 -3.09 -6.29 4.72
CA ASN A 20 -3.14 -4.94 5.23
C ASN A 20 -4.33 -4.22 4.59
N MET A 21 -5.11 -3.51 5.39
CA MET A 21 -6.23 -2.71 4.93
C MET A 21 -6.20 -1.40 5.70
N GLY A 22 -6.77 -0.34 5.15
CA GLY A 22 -6.79 0.93 5.83
C GLY A 22 -7.66 1.93 5.10
N VAL A 23 -7.71 3.12 5.67
CA VAL A 23 -8.33 4.28 5.03
C VAL A 23 -7.26 5.36 4.95
N LEU A 24 -7.09 5.92 3.76
CA LEU A 24 -6.30 7.10 3.55
C LEU A 24 -7.24 8.31 3.55
N ALA A 25 -6.87 9.35 4.29
CA ALA A 25 -7.52 10.66 4.24
C ALA A 25 -6.43 11.73 4.35
N GLY A 26 -6.48 12.74 3.50
CA GLY A 26 -5.46 13.78 3.48
C GLY A 26 -5.91 15.02 2.73
N LEU A 27 -5.37 16.17 3.14
CA LEU A 27 -5.52 17.44 2.45
C LEU A 27 -4.15 17.82 1.88
N GLY A 28 -4.09 18.12 0.58
CA GLY A 28 -2.85 18.50 -0.08
C GLY A 28 -3.11 19.58 -1.12
N ASN A 29 -2.10 20.44 -1.34
CA ASN A 29 -2.06 21.42 -2.42
C ASN A 29 -0.86 21.09 -3.32
N TYR A 30 -0.87 19.94 -3.99
CA TYR A 30 0.22 19.54 -4.88
C TYR A 30 -0.24 19.53 -6.34
N GLN A 31 0.31 20.44 -7.13
CA GLN A 31 0.22 20.39 -8.59
C GLN A 31 1.38 19.53 -9.14
N PRO A 32 1.11 18.47 -9.92
CA PRO A 32 2.17 17.73 -10.57
C PRO A 32 2.91 18.66 -11.55
N PRO A 33 4.26 18.71 -11.54
CA PRO A 33 4.99 19.47 -12.54
C PRO A 33 4.65 18.93 -13.94
N ALA A 34 4.46 19.82 -14.91
CA ALA A 34 3.97 19.53 -16.26
C ALA A 34 4.85 18.57 -17.09
N SER A 35 5.98 18.11 -16.54
CA SER A 35 6.95 17.27 -17.21
C SER A 35 7.72 16.43 -16.18
N SER A 36 7.32 15.18 -16.02
CA SER A 36 8.16 13.99 -15.81
C SER A 36 7.28 12.87 -15.25
N GLY A 37 7.21 11.78 -16.02
CA GLY A 37 6.09 10.84 -16.03
C GLY A 37 5.63 10.32 -14.67
N ASN A 38 4.31 10.28 -14.49
CA ASN A 38 3.47 9.37 -13.68
C ASN A 38 3.93 8.89 -12.29
N LEU A 39 5.04 9.38 -11.73
CA LEU A 39 5.70 8.80 -10.56
C LEU A 39 5.42 9.59 -9.28
N ARG A 40 4.84 10.79 -9.36
CA ARG A 40 4.42 11.58 -8.18
C ARG A 40 3.02 12.14 -8.39
N GLN A 41 2.01 11.30 -8.18
CA GLN A 41 0.62 11.74 -8.08
C GLN A 41 0.38 12.40 -6.71
N GLY A 42 0.87 13.62 -6.52
CA GLY A 42 0.29 14.48 -5.49
C GLY A 42 -1.07 14.99 -5.95
N PHE A 43 -1.85 15.49 -5.01
CA PHE A 43 -3.25 15.88 -5.22
C PHE A 43 -3.49 17.30 -4.71
N ASP A 44 -4.42 17.99 -5.36
CA ASP A 44 -4.97 19.28 -4.95
C ASP A 44 -6.38 19.06 -4.39
N GLY A 45 -6.60 19.46 -3.14
CA GLY A 45 -7.84 19.29 -2.40
C GLY A 45 -7.83 18.15 -1.39
N PHE A 46 -9.00 17.92 -0.79
CA PHE A 46 -9.21 16.81 0.13
C PHE A 46 -9.39 15.51 -0.65
N VAL A 47 -8.65 14.48 -0.26
CA VAL A 47 -8.79 13.13 -0.79
C VAL A 47 -9.07 12.14 0.33
N ALA A 48 -9.94 11.17 0.07
CA ALA A 48 -10.12 10.03 0.95
C ALA A 48 -10.40 8.76 0.15
N GLY A 49 -10.08 7.60 0.72
CA GLY A 49 -10.47 6.32 0.16
C GLY A 49 -9.76 5.14 0.80
N PRO A 50 -10.17 3.92 0.43
CA PRO A 50 -9.62 2.71 1.01
C PRO A 50 -8.21 2.42 0.50
N GLN A 51 -7.43 1.77 1.36
CA GLN A 51 -6.15 1.16 1.05
C GLN A 51 -6.24 -0.33 1.33
N LEU A 52 -5.71 -1.14 0.41
CA LEU A 52 -5.66 -2.59 0.50
C LEU A 52 -4.26 -3.07 0.14
N GLY A 53 -3.76 -4.10 0.80
CA GLY A 53 -2.47 -4.68 0.50
C GLY A 53 -2.31 -6.08 1.10
N LEU A 54 -1.26 -6.77 0.66
CA LEU A 54 -0.97 -8.13 1.08
C LEU A 54 0.53 -8.32 1.19
N ASP A 55 1.08 -8.06 2.37
CA ASP A 55 2.50 -8.26 2.63
C ASP A 55 2.79 -9.76 2.61
N THR A 56 3.71 -10.19 1.75
CA THR A 56 4.15 -11.58 1.64
C THR A 56 5.62 -11.66 2.01
N LYS A 57 5.95 -12.44 3.04
CA LYS A 57 7.32 -12.73 3.43
C LYS A 57 7.69 -14.15 3.02
N PHE A 58 8.81 -14.28 2.32
CA PHE A 58 9.51 -15.53 2.01
C PHE A 58 10.81 -15.55 2.83
N SER A 59 10.98 -16.56 3.67
CA SER A 59 12.23 -16.81 4.40
C SER A 59 13.02 -17.88 3.63
N LEU A 60 14.32 -17.66 3.45
CA LEU A 60 15.22 -18.62 2.82
C LEU A 60 16.26 -19.00 3.87
N GLY A 61 15.98 -20.08 4.59
CA GLY A 61 16.74 -20.45 5.79
C GLY A 61 16.48 -19.47 6.95
N THR A 62 17.45 -19.37 7.86
CA THR A 62 17.30 -18.60 9.11
C THR A 62 17.66 -17.12 8.99
N SER A 63 18.40 -16.75 7.95
CA SER A 63 19.06 -15.44 7.89
C SER A 63 18.50 -14.55 6.78
N PHE A 64 18.14 -15.13 5.63
CA PHE A 64 17.69 -14.35 4.49
C PHE A 64 16.16 -14.33 4.41
N SER A 65 15.59 -13.17 4.10
CA SER A 65 14.17 -13.09 3.74
C SER A 65 13.88 -12.01 2.70
N ILE A 66 12.88 -12.29 1.87
CA ILE A 66 12.34 -11.38 0.87
C ILE A 66 10.91 -11.04 1.29
N THR A 67 10.58 -9.77 1.38
CA THR A 67 9.21 -9.31 1.63
C THR A 67 8.69 -8.53 0.43
N ILE A 68 7.57 -8.99 -0.14
CA ILE A 68 6.86 -8.32 -1.23
C ILE A 68 5.62 -7.63 -0.62
N LYS A 69 5.43 -6.35 -0.92
CA LYS A 69 4.35 -5.52 -0.37
C LYS A 69 3.59 -4.82 -1.50
N PRO A 70 2.70 -5.53 -2.23
CA PRO A 70 1.73 -4.92 -3.10
C PRO A 70 0.71 -4.14 -2.27
N GLN A 71 0.44 -2.89 -2.66
CA GLN A 71 -0.52 -2.03 -2.00
C GLN A 71 -1.30 -1.22 -3.03
N TYR A 72 -2.61 -1.36 -3.02
CA TYR A 72 -3.53 -0.56 -3.81
C TYR A 72 -4.16 0.52 -2.93
N GLN A 73 -4.19 1.74 -3.44
CA GLN A 73 -4.85 2.89 -2.83
C GLN A 73 -5.85 3.47 -3.81
N LEU A 74 -7.13 3.47 -3.43
CA LEU A 74 -8.15 4.22 -4.14
C LEU A 74 -8.31 5.57 -3.45
N ARG A 75 -8.30 6.64 -4.25
CA ARG A 75 -8.45 8.01 -3.76
C ARG A 75 -9.60 8.67 -4.50
N TYR A 76 -10.56 9.19 -3.75
CA TYR A 76 -11.60 10.08 -4.27
C TYR A 76 -11.22 11.52 -3.94
N ASN A 77 -11.15 12.37 -4.95
CA ASN A 77 -10.92 13.80 -4.82
C ASN A 77 -12.26 14.53 -4.76
N PHE A 78 -12.54 15.15 -3.62
CA PHE A 78 -13.82 15.82 -3.36
C PHE A 78 -13.93 17.20 -4.04
N LYS A 79 -12.80 17.78 -4.49
CA LYS A 79 -12.77 19.08 -5.20
C LYS A 79 -13.15 18.94 -6.67
N TYR A 80 -12.66 17.87 -7.31
CA TYR A 80 -12.88 17.62 -8.74
C TYR A 80 -13.88 16.49 -9.01
N GLU A 81 -14.42 15.86 -7.96
CA GLU A 81 -15.32 14.71 -8.03
C GLU A 81 -14.75 13.52 -8.82
N GLN A 82 -13.43 13.34 -8.77
CA GLN A 82 -12.71 12.32 -9.53
C GLN A 82 -12.13 11.24 -8.62
N SER A 83 -12.08 10.01 -9.13
CA SER A 83 -11.39 8.90 -8.46
C SER A 83 -10.12 8.50 -9.21
N GLY A 84 -9.07 8.15 -8.46
CA GLY A 84 -7.80 7.68 -8.99
C GLY A 84 -7.23 6.56 -8.14
N GLY A 85 -6.79 5.49 -8.80
CA GLY A 85 -6.13 4.35 -8.17
C GLY A 85 -4.61 4.42 -8.31
N THR A 86 -3.88 4.01 -7.27
CA THR A 86 -2.44 3.77 -7.36
C THR A 86 -2.13 2.37 -6.84
N LEU A 87 -1.36 1.61 -7.60
CA LEU A 87 -0.81 0.33 -7.19
C LEU A 87 0.70 0.48 -7.00
N THR A 88 1.16 0.26 -5.79
CA THR A 88 2.57 0.29 -5.43
C THR A 88 3.06 -1.12 -5.16
N PHE A 89 4.24 -1.46 -5.68
CA PHE A 89 4.91 -2.72 -5.42
C PHE A 89 6.26 -2.42 -4.76
N ASN A 90 6.39 -2.76 -3.48
CA ASN A 90 7.66 -2.66 -2.77
C ASN A 90 8.24 -4.06 -2.55
N MET A 91 9.55 -4.20 -2.73
CA MET A 91 10.29 -5.41 -2.42
C MET A 91 11.41 -5.07 -1.45
N ILE A 92 11.50 -5.80 -0.35
CA ILE A 92 12.49 -5.59 0.71
C ILE A 92 13.29 -6.89 0.89
N PHE A 93 14.60 -6.76 0.88
CA PHE A 93 15.53 -7.86 1.14
C PHE A 93 16.14 -7.66 2.53
N ASN A 94 16.04 -8.67 3.40
CA ASN A 94 16.67 -8.67 4.71
C ASN A 94 17.69 -9.81 4.78
N LEU A 95 18.88 -9.52 5.30
CA LEU A 95 20.03 -10.40 5.46
C LEU A 95 20.28 -10.71 6.94
#